data_AF-A0A497LM28-F1
#
_entry.id   AF-A0A497LM28-F1
#
_cell.length_a   1.000
_cell.length_b   1.000
_cell.length_c   1.000
_cell.angle_alpha   90.00
_cell.angle_beta   90.00
_cell.angle_gamma   90.00
#
_symmetry.space_group_name_H-M   'P 1'
#
loop_
_entity.id
_entity.type
_entity.pdbx_description
1 polymer ?
#
loop_
_entity_poly.entity_id
_entity_poly.type
_entity_poly.pdbx_seq_one_letter_code
_entity_poly.pdbx_strand_id
1 'polypeptide(L)'
;MEFESEGNIEEIKELIARLVSEGYRTEKIFEGEKESLKEYIPDQETLVRFILSKPNFEHNLFEVAEHFFGRKITSSGIDARRYNALYRRLERARKKIERDYGGRFEAVWARGEEGELYKIFRFIKGRQPAQNFQAPIMDGGNLFRGDV
;
A
#
# COMPACT_ATOMS: atom_id res chain seq x y z
N MET A 1 -28.53 -21.20 13.02
CA MET A 1 -27.34 -20.68 13.73
C MET A 1 -27.69 -19.26 14.10
N GLU A 2 -28.12 -19.06 15.35
CA GLU A 2 -28.40 -17.71 15.87
C GLU A 2 -27.05 -17.05 16.16
N PHE A 3 -26.85 -15.85 15.64
CA PHE A 3 -25.65 -15.07 15.88
C PHE A 3 -25.80 -14.43 17.26
N GLU A 4 -25.22 -15.03 18.30
CA GLU A 4 -25.06 -14.39 19.60
C GLU A 4 -23.90 -13.38 19.46
N SER A 5 -24.24 -12.10 19.31
CA SER A 5 -23.25 -11.02 19.41
C SER A 5 -23.08 -10.62 20.88
N GLU A 6 -21.92 -10.89 21.47
CA GLU A 6 -21.49 -10.49 22.83
C GLU A 6 -21.26 -8.97 22.99
N GLY A 7 -22.08 -8.13 22.35
CA GLY A 7 -21.99 -6.68 22.48
C GLY A 7 -23.35 -6.12 22.83
N ASN A 8 -23.47 -5.53 24.01
CA ASN A 8 -24.71 -4.85 24.39
C ASN A 8 -24.82 -3.56 23.58
N ILE A 9 -26.02 -3.27 23.05
CA ILE A 9 -26.34 -2.02 22.35
C ILE A 9 -25.88 -0.80 23.17
N GLU A 10 -25.94 -0.88 24.50
CA GLU A 10 -25.54 0.21 25.38
C GLU A 10 -24.02 0.46 25.38
N GLU A 11 -23.21 -0.60 25.32
CA GLU A 11 -21.75 -0.47 25.22
C GLU A 11 -21.34 0.17 23.90
N ILE A 12 -22.05 -0.15 22.81
CA ILE A 12 -21.84 0.45 21.50
C ILE A 12 -22.14 1.96 21.55
N LYS A 13 -23.23 2.37 22.22
CA LYS A 13 -23.56 3.79 22.38
C LYS A 13 -22.53 4.54 23.21
N GLU A 14 -22.04 3.94 24.30
CA GLU A 14 -20.99 4.54 25.13
C GLU A 14 -19.70 4.73 24.34
N LEU A 15 -19.31 3.73 23.53
CA LEU A 15 -18.13 3.82 22.69
C LEU A 15 -18.26 4.95 21.64
N ILE A 16 -19.42 5.06 20.98
CA ILE A 16 -19.69 6.14 20.03
C ILE A 16 -19.62 7.50 20.72
N ALA A 17 -20.21 7.64 21.91
CA ALA A 17 -20.18 8.89 22.67
C ALA A 17 -18.75 9.30 23.05
N ARG A 18 -17.91 8.35 23.45
CA ARG A 18 -16.48 8.61 23.76
C ARG A 18 -15.72 9.08 22.54
N LEU A 19 -15.88 8.42 21.39
CA LEU A 19 -15.26 8.83 20.13
C LEU A 19 -15.67 10.26 19.73
N VAL A 20 -16.96 10.61 19.85
CA VAL A 20 -17.42 11.98 19.57
C VAL A 20 -16.77 12.99 20.52
N SER A 21 -16.65 12.65 21.81
CA SER A 21 -16.03 13.53 22.81
C SER A 21 -14.52 13.75 22.58
N GLU A 22 -13.85 12.75 22.00
CA GLU A 22 -12.43 12.82 21.59
C GLU A 22 -12.22 13.57 20.26
N GLY A 23 -13.30 14.11 19.68
CA GLY A 23 -13.27 14.92 18.47
C GLY A 23 -13.31 14.13 17.17
N TYR A 24 -13.54 12.81 17.23
CA TYR A 24 -13.77 12.01 16.03
C TYR A 24 -15.13 12.39 15.44
N ARG A 25 -15.15 12.66 14.13
CA ARG A 25 -16.37 13.00 13.39
C ARG A 25 -16.88 11.77 12.65
N THR A 26 -18.18 11.54 12.74
CA THR A 26 -18.84 10.54 11.90
C THR A 26 -18.97 11.08 10.48
N GLU A 27 -18.29 10.47 9.52
CA GLU A 27 -18.59 10.65 8.10
C GLU A 27 -19.75 9.70 7.75
N LYS A 28 -20.87 10.24 7.27
CA LYS A 28 -21.95 9.41 6.72
C LYS A 28 -21.46 8.84 5.39
N ILE A 29 -21.20 7.54 5.34
CA ILE A 29 -20.96 6.85 4.07
C ILE A 29 -22.35 6.54 3.50
N PHE A 30 -22.85 7.38 2.59
CA PHE A 30 -24.10 7.11 1.90
C PHE A 30 -23.91 5.97 0.89
N GLU A 31 -24.81 4.98 0.92
CA GLU A 31 -25.01 4.00 -0.17
C GLU A 31 -25.43 4.72 -1.46
N GLY A 32 -24.47 5.33 -2.15
CA GLY A 32 -24.72 6.18 -3.31
C GLY A 32 -23.56 7.14 -3.60
N GLU A 33 -22.76 7.49 -2.60
CA GLU A 33 -21.52 8.27 -2.78
C GLU A 33 -20.32 7.41 -3.24
N LYS A 34 -20.57 6.18 -3.73
CA LYS A 34 -19.55 5.39 -4.43
C LYS A 34 -19.12 6.01 -5.77
N GLU A 35 -19.90 6.94 -6.33
CA GLU A 35 -19.60 7.54 -7.64
C GLU A 35 -18.75 8.83 -7.59
N SER A 36 -18.68 9.54 -6.46
CA SER A 36 -17.75 10.68 -6.25
C SER A 36 -16.38 10.25 -5.71
N LEU A 37 -16.26 8.99 -5.25
CA LEU A 37 -15.01 8.29 -4.91
C LEU A 37 -14.11 7.97 -6.12
N LYS A 38 -14.42 8.47 -7.32
CA LYS A 38 -13.72 8.16 -8.58
C LYS A 38 -12.20 8.40 -8.52
N GLU A 39 -11.67 9.20 -7.60
CA GLU A 39 -10.23 9.46 -7.47
C GLU A 39 -9.69 9.48 -6.03
N TYR A 40 -10.39 8.90 -5.05
CA TYR A 40 -9.82 8.83 -3.71
C TYR A 40 -8.53 7.99 -3.75
N ILE A 41 -7.40 8.63 -3.45
CA ILE A 41 -6.11 7.99 -3.17
C ILE A 41 -5.79 8.31 -1.72
N PRO A 42 -5.50 7.33 -0.86
CA PRO A 42 -5.10 7.56 0.54
C PRO A 42 -3.91 8.50 0.61
N ASP A 43 -3.90 9.48 1.52
CA ASP A 43 -2.78 10.41 1.65
C ASP A 43 -1.50 9.73 2.17
N GLN A 44 -0.39 10.48 2.19
CA GLN A 44 0.90 9.92 2.59
C GLN A 44 0.92 9.45 4.05
N GLU A 45 0.26 10.17 4.96
CA GLU A 45 0.27 9.86 6.38
C GLU A 45 -0.56 8.62 6.69
N THR A 46 -1.70 8.48 6.02
CA THR A 46 -2.55 7.28 6.04
C THR A 46 -1.78 6.05 5.57
N LEU A 47 -1.04 6.17 4.46
CA LEU A 47 -0.20 5.07 3.97
C LEU A 47 0.95 4.73 4.92
N VAL A 48 1.56 5.73 5.57
CA VAL A 48 2.58 5.49 6.60
C VAL A 48 2.00 4.69 7.76
N ARG A 49 0.86 5.13 8.31
CA ARG A 49 0.18 4.42 9.40
C ARG A 49 -0.18 2.99 9.03
N PHE A 50 -0.70 2.78 7.82
CA PHE A 50 -0.99 1.46 7.29
C PHE A 50 0.27 0.57 7.27
N ILE A 51 1.36 1.05 6.69
CA ILE A 51 2.61 0.28 6.60
C ILE A 51 3.15 -0.04 8.01
N LEU A 52 3.13 0.93 8.92
CA LEU A 52 3.61 0.74 10.30
C LEU A 52 2.76 -0.25 11.11
N SER A 53 1.49 -0.42 10.76
CA SER A 53 0.61 -1.41 11.38
C SER A 53 0.95 -2.86 11.01
N LYS A 54 1.71 -3.06 9.93
CA LYS A 54 2.05 -4.39 9.42
C LYS A 54 3.26 -4.98 10.14
N PRO A 55 3.28 -6.29 10.39
CA PRO A 55 4.48 -6.98 10.86
C PRO A 55 5.67 -6.68 9.94
N ASN A 56 6.81 -6.29 10.51
CA ASN A 56 8.03 -5.93 9.77
C ASN A 56 7.84 -4.86 8.67
N PHE A 57 6.77 -4.07 8.77
CA PHE A 57 6.35 -3.09 7.78
C PHE A 57 6.17 -3.69 6.37
N GLU A 58 5.95 -5.01 6.30
CA GLU A 58 5.83 -5.73 5.05
C GLU A 58 4.52 -5.37 4.36
N HIS A 59 4.60 -5.02 3.08
CA HIS A 59 3.42 -4.66 2.30
C HIS A 59 3.66 -4.85 0.81
N ASN A 60 2.58 -5.03 0.05
CA ASN A 60 2.60 -4.97 -1.41
C ASN A 60 1.49 -4.07 -1.94
N LEU A 61 1.57 -3.70 -3.22
CA LEU A 61 0.61 -2.76 -3.82
C LEU A 61 -0.82 -3.32 -3.87
N PHE A 62 -0.99 -4.63 -4.11
CA PHE A 62 -2.31 -5.25 -4.22
C PHE A 62 -3.01 -5.30 -2.87
N GLU A 63 -2.30 -5.66 -1.81
CA GLU A 63 -2.82 -5.63 -0.44
C GLU A 63 -3.25 -4.21 -0.04
N VAL A 64 -2.44 -3.19 -0.36
CA VAL A 64 -2.79 -1.79 -0.10
C VAL A 64 -4.03 -1.40 -0.91
N ALA A 65 -4.09 -1.77 -2.19
CA ALA A 65 -5.23 -1.47 -3.04
C ALA A 65 -6.52 -2.17 -2.56
N GLU A 66 -6.43 -3.43 -2.16
CA GLU A 66 -7.55 -4.19 -1.62
C GLU A 66 -8.06 -3.58 -0.31
N HIS A 67 -7.16 -3.16 0.58
CA HIS A 67 -7.55 -2.51 1.83
C HIS A 67 -8.29 -1.18 1.61
N PHE A 68 -7.79 -0.31 0.72
CA PHE A 68 -8.34 1.04 0.55
C PHE A 68 -9.41 1.16 -0.54
N PHE A 69 -9.44 0.25 -1.52
CA PHE A 69 -10.37 0.29 -2.65
C PHE A 69 -11.32 -0.92 -2.70
N GLY A 70 -11.15 -1.91 -1.80
CA GLY A 70 -11.95 -3.13 -1.78
C GLY A 70 -11.69 -4.07 -2.96
N ARG A 71 -10.66 -3.80 -3.78
CA ARG A 71 -10.29 -4.61 -4.94
C ARG A 71 -8.85 -4.35 -5.37
N LYS A 72 -8.25 -5.34 -6.05
CA LYS A 72 -7.00 -5.14 -6.78
C LYS A 72 -7.18 -4.12 -7.92
N ILE A 73 -6.10 -3.43 -8.26
CA ILE A 73 -6.03 -2.46 -9.37
C ILE A 73 -4.85 -2.82 -10.28
N THR A 74 -4.99 -2.54 -11.57
CA THR A 74 -4.00 -2.90 -12.59
C THR A 74 -3.21 -1.69 -13.08
N SER A 75 -1.98 -1.92 -13.54
CA SER A 75 -1.11 -0.89 -14.12
C SER A 75 -1.55 -0.43 -15.51
N SER A 76 -2.47 -1.15 -16.14
CA SER A 76 -3.05 -0.87 -17.45
C SER A 76 -4.58 -0.70 -17.36
N GLY A 77 -5.17 -0.16 -18.43
CA GLY A 77 -6.61 0.02 -18.54
C GLY A 77 -7.18 1.12 -17.65
N ILE A 78 -8.43 0.95 -17.23
CA ILE A 78 -9.21 1.96 -16.50
C ILE A 78 -8.58 2.37 -15.15
N ASP A 79 -7.80 1.47 -14.55
CA ASP A 79 -7.16 1.69 -13.25
C ASP A 79 -5.75 2.28 -13.34
N ALA A 80 -5.16 2.40 -14.54
CA ALA A 80 -3.75 2.76 -14.70
C ALA A 80 -3.39 4.08 -13.97
N ARG A 81 -4.27 5.08 -14.04
CA ARG A 81 -4.06 6.36 -13.35
C ARG A 81 -4.04 6.20 -11.83
N ARG A 82 -4.98 5.40 -11.29
CA ARG A 82 -5.11 5.13 -9.86
C ARG A 82 -3.92 4.30 -9.35
N TYR A 83 -3.55 3.27 -10.09
CA TYR A 83 -2.38 2.43 -9.83
C TYR A 83 -1.11 3.29 -9.71
N ASN A 84 -0.85 4.13 -10.72
CA ASN A 84 0.35 4.96 -10.75
C ASN A 84 0.36 6.00 -9.62
N ALA A 85 -0.80 6.58 -9.29
CA ALA A 85 -0.93 7.52 -8.19
C ALA A 85 -0.64 6.87 -6.83
N LEU A 86 -1.24 5.70 -6.56
CA LEU A 86 -1.00 4.94 -5.33
C LEU A 86 0.48 4.52 -5.23
N TYR A 87 1.04 3.98 -6.32
CA TYR A 87 2.43 3.53 -6.36
C TYR A 87 3.41 4.66 -5.98
N ARG A 88 3.28 5.84 -6.60
CA ARG A 88 4.13 7.01 -6.30
C ARG A 88 3.96 7.48 -4.86
N ARG A 89 2.76 7.41 -4.30
CA ARG A 89 2.50 7.86 -2.93
C ARG A 89 3.02 6.87 -1.90
N LEU A 90 2.92 5.57 -2.17
CA LEU A 90 3.57 4.51 -1.40
C LEU A 90 5.09 4.66 -1.40
N GLU A 91 5.69 5.03 -2.53
CA GLU A 91 7.13 5.31 -2.59
C GLU A 91 7.53 6.46 -1.65
N ARG A 92 6.74 7.54 -1.61
CA ARG A 92 6.96 8.65 -0.67
C ARG A 92 6.75 8.23 0.79
N ALA A 93 5.74 7.40 1.07
CA ALA A 93 5.52 6.84 2.40
C ALA A 93 6.71 5.99 2.86
N ARG A 94 7.22 5.11 2.00
CA ARG A 94 8.44 4.32 2.29
C ARG A 94 9.65 5.21 2.57
N LYS A 95 9.94 6.20 1.71
CA LYS A 95 11.04 7.16 1.93
C LYS A 95 10.93 7.90 3.27
N LYS A 96 9.71 8.26 3.68
CA LYS A 96 9.46 8.87 4.99
C LYS A 96 9.78 7.89 6.12
N ILE A 97 9.31 6.64 6.05
CA ILE A 97 9.60 5.61 7.04
C ILE A 97 11.11 5.31 7.13
N GLU A 98 11.80 5.20 5.99
CA GLU A 98 13.26 4.98 5.95
C GLU A 98 14.03 6.06 6.70
N ARG A 99 13.66 7.33 6.47
CA ARG A 99 14.25 8.47 7.17
C ARG A 99 13.91 8.47 8.67
N ASP A 100 12.65 8.22 9.01
CA ASP A 100 12.16 8.37 10.37
C ASP A 100 12.60 7.18 11.27
N TYR A 101 12.83 5.99 10.71
CA TYR A 101 13.17 4.75 11.45
C TYR A 101 14.61 4.25 11.25
N GLY A 102 15.41 4.89 10.39
CA GLY A 102 16.82 4.55 10.19
C GLY A 102 17.04 3.18 9.54
N GLY A 103 16.45 2.95 8.38
CA GLY A 103 16.56 1.69 7.63
C GLY A 103 16.23 1.85 6.14
N ARG A 104 16.01 0.73 5.45
CA ARG A 104 15.68 0.70 4.01
C ARG A 104 14.62 -0.34 3.70
N PHE A 105 13.77 -0.09 2.71
CA PHE A 105 12.92 -1.11 2.13
C PHE A 105 13.68 -1.91 1.07
N GLU A 106 13.63 -3.22 1.17
CA GLU A 106 14.02 -4.13 0.10
C GLU A 106 12.78 -4.59 -0.66
N ALA A 107 12.91 -4.69 -1.99
CA ALA A 107 11.84 -5.14 -2.87
C ALA A 107 12.15 -6.55 -3.38
N VAL A 108 11.28 -7.50 -3.05
CA VAL A 108 11.38 -8.89 -3.51
C VAL A 108 10.21 -9.16 -4.44
N TRP A 109 10.49 -9.81 -5.57
CA TRP A 109 9.42 -10.29 -6.46
C TRP A 109 8.79 -11.55 -5.89
N ALA A 110 7.47 -11.54 -5.81
CA ALA A 110 6.65 -12.68 -5.45
C ALA A 110 5.69 -13.01 -6.59
N ARG A 111 5.26 -14.26 -6.63
CA ARG A 111 4.25 -14.76 -7.56
C ARG A 111 2.97 -15.04 -6.77
N GLY A 112 1.86 -14.47 -7.23
CA GLY A 112 0.54 -14.72 -6.67
C GLY A 112 -0.03 -16.06 -7.11
N GLU A 113 -1.15 -16.43 -6.50
CA GLU A 113 -1.84 -17.69 -6.77
C GLU A 113 -2.36 -17.78 -8.20
N GLU A 114 -2.71 -16.64 -8.81
CA GLU A 114 -3.16 -16.54 -10.21
C GLU A 114 -1.97 -16.36 -11.18
N GLY A 115 -0.74 -16.45 -10.67
CA GLY A 115 0.49 -16.34 -11.44
C GLY A 115 0.96 -14.91 -11.67
N GLU A 116 0.30 -13.91 -11.10
CA GLU A 116 0.68 -12.51 -11.21
C GLU A 116 1.99 -12.22 -10.46
N LEU A 117 2.90 -11.45 -11.08
CA LEU A 117 4.15 -11.02 -10.43
C LEU A 117 3.93 -9.67 -9.75
N TYR A 118 4.28 -9.59 -8.46
CA TYR A 118 4.23 -8.35 -7.70
C TYR A 118 5.43 -8.19 -6.78
N LYS A 119 5.67 -6.94 -6.36
CA LYS A 119 6.75 -6.60 -5.43
C LYS A 119 6.21 -6.60 -4.01
N ILE A 120 6.85 -7.37 -3.14
CA ILE A 120 6.72 -7.27 -1.69
C ILE A 120 7.85 -6.36 -1.20
N PHE A 121 7.50 -5.36 -0.39
CA PHE A 121 8.44 -4.47 0.24
C PHE A 121 8.59 -4.85 1.71
N ARG A 122 9.82 -5.09 2.16
CA ARG A 122 10.14 -5.41 3.55
C ARG A 122 11.10 -4.38 4.12
N PHE A 123 10.84 -3.88 5.32
CA PHE A 123 11.72 -2.94 5.98
C PHE A 123 12.86 -3.65 6.70
N ILE A 124 14.09 -3.26 6.37
CA ILE A 124 15.30 -3.70 7.05
C ILE A 124 15.85 -2.53 7.85
N LYS A 125 15.79 -2.65 9.19
CA LYS A 125 16.38 -1.68 10.10
C LYS A 125 17.91 -1.73 9.98
N GLY A 126 18.55 -0.58 9.77
CA GLY A 126 19.99 -0.55 9.55
C GLY A 126 20.79 -0.92 10.81
N ARG A 127 21.70 -1.88 10.67
CA ARG A 127 23.12 -1.56 10.89
C ARG A 127 23.67 -1.06 9.54
N GLN A 128 24.68 -0.18 9.56
CA GLN A 128 25.28 0.52 8.40
C GLN A 128 25.22 -0.25 7.06
N PRO A 129 25.08 0.46 5.92
CA PRO A 129 24.77 -0.16 4.64
C PRO A 129 25.78 -1.24 4.27
N ALA A 130 25.30 -2.46 4.06
CA ALA A 130 26.03 -3.46 3.31
C ALA A 130 26.36 -2.85 1.94
N GLN A 131 27.66 -2.68 1.67
CA GLN A 131 28.17 -2.31 0.36
C GLN A 131 27.69 -3.32 -0.68
N ASN A 132 27.25 -2.77 -1.82
CA ASN A 132 27.21 -3.37 -3.15
C ASN A 132 26.25 -4.53 -3.43
N PHE A 133 25.32 -4.28 -4.36
CA PHE A 133 25.08 -5.21 -5.45
C PHE A 133 25.13 -4.44 -6.76
N GLN A 134 26.30 -4.46 -7.41
CA GLN A 134 26.41 -4.22 -8.84
C GLN A 134 25.47 -5.20 -9.54
N ALA A 135 24.41 -4.68 -10.16
CA ALA A 135 23.69 -5.45 -11.15
C ALA A 135 24.67 -5.78 -12.29
N PRO A 136 24.69 -7.02 -12.82
CA PRO A 136 25.50 -7.31 -14.00
C PRO A 136 25.03 -6.39 -15.12
N ILE A 137 25.96 -5.61 -15.67
CA ILE A 137 25.77 -4.88 -16.90
C ILE A 137 25.52 -5.94 -17.97
N MET A 138 24.27 -6.10 -18.40
CA MET A 138 23.97 -6.89 -19.59
C MET A 138 24.48 -6.08 -20.78
N ASP A 139 25.60 -6.55 -21.32
CA ASP A 139 26.24 -6.06 -22.53
C ASP A 139 25.30 -6.32 -23.72
N GLY A 140 24.60 -5.27 -24.13
CA GLY A 140 23.62 -5.30 -25.21
C GLY A 140 24.30 -5.15 -26.57
N GLY A 141 24.77 -6.28 -27.10
CA GLY A 141 24.63 -6.66 -28.51
C GLY A 141 24.99 -5.63 -29.58
N ASN A 142 26.26 -5.65 -30.00
CA ASN A 142 26.69 -5.16 -31.30
C ASN A 142 26.14 -6.07 -32.42
N LEU A 143 25.08 -5.66 -33.10
CA LEU A 143 24.60 -6.31 -34.33
C LEU A 143 23.82 -5.28 -35.17
N PHE A 144 24.51 -4.53 -36.04
CA PHE A 144 23.97 -4.17 -37.37
C PHE A 144 25.13 -3.92 -38.33
N ARG A 145 25.40 -4.93 -39.16
CA ARG A 145 25.96 -4.76 -40.50
C ARG A 145 24.93 -3.99 -41.34
N GLY A 146 25.40 -3.04 -42.13
CA GLY A 146 24.67 -2.43 -43.22
C GLY A 146 25.67 -1.89 -44.22
N ASP A 147 25.93 -2.68 -45.26
CA ASP A 147 26.65 -2.29 -46.46
C ASP A 147 25.88 -1.17 -47.20
N VAL A 148 26.56 -0.06 -47.53
CA VAL A 148 26.49 0.67 -48.81
C VAL A 148 27.85 1.35 -49.04
#